data_AF-A0A3M1BDF8-F1
#
_entry.id   AF-A0A3M1BDF8-F1
#
_cell.length_a   1.000
_cell.length_b   1.000
_cell.length_c   1.000
_cell.angle_alpha   90.00
_cell.angle_beta   90.00
_cell.angle_gamma   90.00
#
_symmetry.space_group_name_H-M   'P 1'
#
loop_
_entity.id
_entity.type
_entity.pdbx_description
1 polymer ?
#
loop_
_entity_poly.entity_id
_entity_poly.type
_entity_poly.pdbx_seq_one_letter_code
_entity_poly.pdbx_strand_id
1 'polypeptide(L)'
;MQSRRIREWREYITAYLMIAPATLLIFVFGIFPVGFALFVSLHKWRLKRSAFIGMENYVKALDNLAYVLFFALAIGLLILGWRNVMKVRSLAAEQQENPWLWLLPGFVSAATAISLVYWIYRLLPEVLDIADKIIGLEKTRELFLRLLGEAFHAEMAYAAWKVFLYFLIAFIAMVAFLLMRGLLQRGANAAYFFLLWGA
;
A
#
# COMPACT_ATOMS: atom_id res chain seq x y z
N MET A 1 33.35 -10.26 -22.06
CA MET A 1 32.98 -8.99 -21.42
C MET A 1 31.68 -9.17 -20.63
N GLN A 2 31.75 -9.63 -19.39
CA GLN A 2 30.57 -9.66 -18.51
C GLN A 2 30.15 -8.21 -18.25
N SER A 3 28.95 -7.85 -18.69
CA SER A 3 28.49 -6.46 -18.71
C SER A 3 28.50 -5.87 -17.29
N ARG A 4 29.15 -4.71 -17.13
CA ARG A 4 29.23 -3.92 -15.88
C ARG A 4 27.89 -3.81 -15.15
N ARG A 5 26.80 -3.76 -15.94
CA ARG A 5 25.41 -3.73 -15.49
C ARG A 5 24.98 -4.94 -14.65
N ILE A 6 25.42 -6.17 -14.98
CA ILE A 6 25.06 -7.38 -14.22
C ILE A 6 25.68 -7.33 -12.82
N ARG A 7 26.91 -6.79 -12.70
CA ARG A 7 27.57 -6.64 -11.40
C ARG A 7 26.83 -5.64 -10.52
N GLU A 8 26.47 -4.48 -11.07
CA GLU A 8 25.68 -3.45 -10.37
C GLU A 8 24.31 -3.99 -9.89
N TRP A 9 23.60 -4.76 -10.71
CA TRP A 9 22.34 -5.38 -10.28
C TRP A 9 22.50 -6.38 -9.13
N ARG A 10 23.56 -7.19 -9.15
CA ARG A 10 23.86 -8.13 -8.07
C ARG A 10 24.17 -7.41 -6.77
N GLU A 11 24.90 -6.30 -6.85
CA GLU A 11 25.17 -5.43 -5.69
C GLU A 11 23.87 -4.87 -5.10
N TYR A 12 22.96 -4.34 -5.93
CA TYR A 12 21.66 -3.84 -5.44
C TYR A 12 20.81 -4.92 -4.79
N ILE A 13 20.66 -6.09 -5.44
CA ILE A 13 19.88 -7.20 -4.87
C ILE A 13 20.47 -7.63 -3.53
N THR A 14 21.79 -7.73 -3.45
CA THR A 14 22.48 -8.09 -2.20
C THR A 14 22.20 -7.06 -1.11
N ALA A 15 22.28 -5.77 -1.43
CA ALA A 15 21.94 -4.70 -0.49
C ALA A 15 20.48 -4.77 0.01
N TYR A 16 19.52 -4.95 -0.90
CA TYR A 16 18.11 -5.09 -0.52
C TYR A 16 17.85 -6.34 0.32
N LEU A 17 18.49 -7.47 0.02
CA LEU A 17 18.38 -8.70 0.83
C LEU A 17 18.95 -8.53 2.23
N MET A 18 20.03 -7.75 2.39
CA MET A 18 20.60 -7.45 3.71
C MET A 18 19.68 -6.56 4.56
N ILE A 19 18.94 -5.63 3.94
CA ILE A 19 18.02 -4.73 4.65
C ILE A 19 16.65 -5.37 4.87
N ALA A 20 16.23 -6.29 3.99
CA ALA A 20 14.95 -6.99 4.04
C ALA A 20 14.54 -7.53 5.43
N PRO A 21 15.39 -8.23 6.22
CA PRO A 21 14.99 -8.71 7.54
C PRO A 21 14.66 -7.58 8.51
N ALA A 22 15.41 -6.47 8.49
CA ALA A 22 15.12 -5.30 9.31
C ALA A 22 13.82 -4.63 8.88
N THR A 23 13.60 -4.47 7.57
CA THR A 23 12.33 -3.95 7.03
C THR A 23 11.15 -4.83 7.41
N LEU A 24 11.30 -6.15 7.37
CA LEU A 24 10.25 -7.09 7.77
C LEU A 24 9.90 -6.93 9.26
N LEU A 25 10.90 -6.79 10.13
CA LEU A 25 10.68 -6.54 11.56
C LEU A 25 9.95 -5.20 11.79
N ILE A 26 10.36 -4.13 11.12
CA ILE A 26 9.68 -2.82 11.20
C ILE A 26 8.24 -2.93 10.70
N PHE A 27 8.00 -3.69 9.63
CA PHE A 27 6.66 -3.89 9.12
C PHE A 27 5.77 -4.66 10.13
N VAL A 28 6.25 -5.77 10.66
CA VAL A 28 5.50 -6.65 11.58
C VAL A 28 5.26 -6.00 12.94
N PHE A 29 6.26 -5.29 13.49
CA PHE A 29 6.18 -4.72 14.85
C PHE A 29 5.94 -3.20 14.89
N GLY A 30 6.16 -2.48 13.79
CA GLY A 30 5.94 -1.04 13.70
C GLY A 30 4.66 -0.71 12.94
N ILE A 31 4.63 -1.03 11.65
CA ILE A 31 3.54 -0.61 10.75
C ILE A 31 2.26 -1.41 11.02
N PHE A 32 2.36 -2.73 11.18
CA PHE A 32 1.21 -3.60 11.37
C PHE A 32 0.39 -3.26 12.63
N PRO A 33 0.98 -3.05 13.83
CA PRO A 33 0.20 -2.67 15.01
C PRO A 33 -0.51 -1.33 14.87
N VAL A 34 0.11 -0.36 14.20
CA VAL A 34 -0.53 0.94 13.90
C VAL A 34 -1.72 0.73 12.96
N GLY A 35 -1.55 -0.02 11.88
CA GLY A 35 -2.64 -0.36 10.96
C GLY A 35 -3.76 -1.14 11.63
N PHE A 36 -3.43 -2.08 12.52
CA PHE A 36 -4.39 -2.84 13.30
C PHE A 36 -5.18 -1.95 14.25
N ALA A 37 -4.52 -1.00 14.94
CA ALA A 37 -5.20 -0.03 15.80
C ALA A 37 -6.17 0.86 15.00
N LEU A 38 -5.79 1.29 13.79
CA LEU A 38 -6.67 2.02 12.88
C LEU A 38 -7.86 1.16 12.40
N PHE A 39 -7.63 -0.12 12.11
CA PHE A 39 -8.73 -1.02 11.76
C PHE A 39 -9.73 -1.16 12.92
N VAL A 40 -9.23 -1.35 14.14
CA VAL A 40 -10.05 -1.44 15.35
C VAL A 40 -10.79 -0.13 15.61
N SER A 41 -10.17 1.04 15.38
CA SER A 41 -10.81 2.35 15.62
C SER A 41 -11.96 2.65 14.66
N LEU A 42 -12.03 2.00 13.50
CA LEU A 42 -13.15 2.11 12.55
C LEU A 42 -14.31 1.15 12.85
N HIS A 43 -14.12 0.25 13.81
CA HIS A 43 -15.11 -0.73 14.23
C HIS A 43 -15.57 -0.47 15.65
N LYS A 44 -16.77 -0.93 15.98
CA LYS A 44 -17.19 -0.98 17.38
C LYS A 44 -16.52 -2.19 18.04
N TRP A 45 -15.65 -1.94 19.01
CA TRP A 45 -14.86 -2.98 19.68
C TRP A 45 -15.21 -3.04 21.18
N ARG A 46 -15.69 -4.19 21.67
CA ARG A 46 -15.95 -4.44 23.12
C ARG A 46 -15.14 -5.63 23.62
N LEU A 47 -15.61 -6.85 23.36
CA LEU A 47 -14.88 -8.10 23.61
C LEU A 47 -14.48 -8.80 22.30
N LYS A 48 -15.20 -8.49 21.22
CA LYS A 48 -14.99 -8.98 19.85
C LYS A 48 -15.26 -7.85 18.87
N ARG A 49 -14.77 -8.01 17.64
CA ARG A 49 -15.12 -7.14 16.52
C ARG A 49 -16.63 -7.15 16.32
N SER A 50 -17.26 -5.97 16.29
CA SER A 50 -18.66 -5.82 15.88
C SER A 50 -18.77 -4.96 14.61
N ALA A 51 -19.91 -4.31 14.36
CA ALA A 51 -20.17 -3.60 13.10
C ALA A 51 -19.10 -2.54 12.77
N PHE A 52 -18.85 -2.36 11.47
CA PHE A 52 -18.12 -1.21 10.94
C PHE A 52 -18.95 0.05 11.20
N ILE A 53 -18.36 1.02 11.91
CA ILE A 53 -19.01 2.28 12.29
C ILE A 53 -18.30 3.50 11.68
N GLY A 54 -17.31 3.27 10.81
CA GLY A 54 -16.56 4.33 10.15
C GLY A 54 -15.89 5.28 11.13
N MET A 55 -16.08 6.58 10.93
CA MET A 55 -15.41 7.63 11.71
C MET A 55 -16.17 8.03 12.98
N GLU A 56 -17.24 7.32 13.36
CA GLU A 56 -18.06 7.66 14.53
C GLU A 56 -17.25 7.76 15.82
N ASN A 57 -16.25 6.89 16.02
CA ASN A 57 -15.36 6.96 17.18
C ASN A 57 -14.55 8.27 17.22
N TYR A 58 -14.16 8.81 16.07
CA TYR A 58 -13.41 10.06 15.97
C TYR A 58 -14.31 11.28 16.17
N VAL A 59 -15.49 11.28 15.55
CA VAL A 59 -16.50 12.34 15.75
C VAL A 59 -16.93 12.37 17.21
N LYS A 60 -17.15 11.23 17.86
CA LYS A 60 -17.51 11.18 19.28
C LYS A 60 -16.40 11.69 20.21
N ALA A 61 -15.13 11.45 19.86
CA ALA A 61 -13.99 11.85 20.69
C ALA A 61 -13.63 13.34 20.53
N LEU A 62 -13.80 13.90 19.33
CA LEU A 62 -13.35 15.26 18.98
C LEU A 62 -14.50 16.23 18.70
N ASP A 63 -15.73 15.74 18.61
CA ASP A 63 -16.95 16.50 18.32
C ASP A 63 -16.79 17.44 17.12
N ASN A 64 -17.19 18.71 17.24
CA ASN A 64 -17.07 19.72 16.18
C ASN A 64 -15.63 19.90 15.66
N LEU A 65 -14.59 19.63 16.48
CA LEU A 65 -13.19 19.76 16.06
C LEU A 65 -12.82 18.73 14.98
N ALA A 66 -13.44 17.55 14.98
CA ALA A 66 -13.19 16.52 13.96
C ALA A 66 -13.45 17.06 12.55
N TYR A 67 -14.59 17.74 12.38
CA TYR A 67 -15.00 18.29 11.09
C TYR A 67 -14.04 19.38 10.61
N VAL A 68 -13.59 20.26 11.51
CA VAL A 68 -12.61 21.31 11.18
C VAL A 68 -11.28 20.69 10.75
N LEU A 69 -10.81 19.66 11.46
CA LEU A 69 -9.56 18.96 11.11
C LEU A 69 -9.65 18.24 9.76
N PHE A 70 -10.75 17.52 9.48
CA PHE A 70 -10.93 16.88 8.17
C PHE A 70 -11.06 17.90 7.04
N PHE A 71 -11.76 19.01 7.28
CA PHE A 71 -11.85 20.09 6.32
C PHE A 71 -10.48 20.70 6.04
N ALA A 72 -9.71 21.03 7.06
CA ALA A 72 -8.35 21.55 6.93
C ALA A 72 -7.43 20.57 6.19
N LEU A 73 -7.53 19.27 6.50
CA LEU A 73 -6.78 18.22 5.80
C LEU A 73 -7.16 18.16 4.31
N ALA A 74 -8.45 18.18 3.99
CA ALA A 74 -8.94 18.17 2.61
C ALA A 74 -8.43 19.38 1.82
N ILE A 75 -8.51 20.58 2.39
CA ILE A 75 -7.97 21.80 1.78
C ILE A 75 -6.45 21.69 1.61
N GLY A 76 -5.73 21.19 2.61
CA GLY A 76 -4.28 20.97 2.54
C GLY A 76 -3.89 20.04 1.40
N LEU A 77 -4.58 18.90 1.26
CA LEU A 77 -4.35 17.95 0.16
C LEU A 77 -4.65 18.57 -1.21
N LEU A 78 -5.72 19.37 -1.32
CA LEU A 78 -6.05 20.10 -2.55
C LEU A 78 -4.97 21.12 -2.93
N ILE A 79 -4.47 21.88 -1.96
CA ILE A 79 -3.38 22.86 -2.17
C ILE A 79 -2.10 22.15 -2.62
N LEU A 80 -1.73 21.04 -1.96
CA LEU A 80 -0.56 20.25 -2.33
C LEU A 80 -0.69 19.66 -3.74
N GLY A 81 -1.85 19.10 -4.07
CA GLY A 81 -2.15 18.58 -5.40
C GLY A 81 -2.08 19.66 -6.47
N TRP A 82 -2.71 20.82 -6.23
CA TRP A 82 -2.67 21.98 -7.13
C TRP A 82 -1.24 22.49 -7.34
N ARG A 83 -0.45 22.62 -6.26
CA ARG A 83 0.95 23.02 -6.32
C ARG A 83 1.79 22.05 -7.16
N ASN A 84 1.58 20.75 -7.00
CA ASN A 84 2.31 19.73 -7.77
C ASN A 84 1.93 19.78 -9.26
N VAL A 85 0.64 19.93 -9.58
CA VAL A 85 0.17 20.09 -10.97
C VAL A 85 0.78 21.34 -11.62
N MET A 86 0.85 22.46 -10.91
CA MET A 86 1.46 23.68 -11.44
C MET A 86 2.96 23.49 -11.73
N LYS A 87 3.71 22.82 -10.85
CA LYS A 87 5.13 22.48 -11.08
C LYS A 87 5.34 21.55 -12.27
N VAL A 88 4.45 20.56 -12.43
CA VAL A 88 4.49 19.65 -13.57
C VAL A 88 4.24 20.40 -14.87
N ARG A 89 3.29 21.34 -14.89
CA ARG A 89 3.02 22.17 -16.06
C ARG A 89 4.18 23.09 -16.42
N SER A 90 4.85 23.69 -15.43
CA SER A 90 6.01 24.55 -15.70
C SER A 90 7.17 23.75 -16.31
N LEU A 91 7.50 22.59 -15.72
CA LEU A 91 8.54 21.70 -16.23
C LEU A 91 8.22 21.17 -17.64
N ALA A 92 6.95 20.84 -17.89
CA ALA A 92 6.49 20.41 -19.21
C ALA A 92 6.64 21.49 -20.27
N ALA A 93 6.36 22.75 -19.92
CA ALA A 93 6.54 23.88 -20.82
C ALA A 93 8.03 24.12 -21.16
N GLU A 94 8.93 23.98 -20.17
CA GLU A 94 10.37 24.12 -20.36
C GLU A 94 10.97 23.02 -21.24
N GLN A 95 10.48 21.79 -21.10
CA GLN A 95 11.05 20.61 -21.77
C GLN A 95 10.32 20.22 -23.05
N GLN A 96 9.21 20.90 -23.38
CA GLN A 96 8.32 20.59 -24.52
C GLN A 96 7.87 19.10 -24.57
N GLU A 97 7.75 18.48 -23.39
CA GLU A 97 7.31 17.08 -23.26
C GLU A 97 5.86 17.00 -22.74
N ASN A 98 5.19 15.87 -23.00
CA ASN A 98 3.84 15.63 -22.51
C ASN A 98 3.90 14.92 -21.13
N PRO A 99 3.57 15.61 -20.02
CA PRO A 99 3.73 15.06 -18.68
C PRO A 99 2.63 14.04 -18.32
N TRP A 100 1.50 14.05 -19.03
CA TRP A 100 0.31 13.29 -18.62
C TRP A 100 0.47 11.78 -18.81
N LEU A 101 1.42 11.35 -19.65
CA LEU A 101 1.80 9.94 -19.77
C LEU A 101 2.37 9.37 -18.46
N TRP A 102 2.95 10.22 -17.61
CA TRP A 102 3.46 9.84 -16.29
C TRP A 102 2.36 9.65 -15.24
N LEU A 103 1.09 9.89 -15.58
CA LEU A 103 -0.03 9.47 -14.73
C LEU A 103 -0.23 7.95 -14.73
N LEU A 104 0.06 7.27 -15.84
CA LEU A 104 -0.14 5.81 -15.94
C LEU A 104 0.73 5.05 -14.94
N PRO A 105 2.06 5.31 -14.85
CA PRO A 105 2.90 4.62 -13.89
C PRO A 105 2.45 4.75 -12.45
N GLY A 106 2.02 5.95 -12.08
CA GLY A 106 1.61 6.12 -10.70
C GLY A 106 0.18 5.67 -10.42
N PHE A 107 -0.74 5.74 -11.39
CA PHE A 107 -2.04 5.08 -11.25
C PHE A 107 -1.88 3.58 -10.99
N VAL A 108 -1.04 2.91 -11.78
CA VAL A 108 -0.76 1.48 -11.59
C VAL A 108 -0.11 1.25 -10.21
N SER A 109 0.87 2.06 -9.81
CA SER A 109 1.49 1.93 -8.48
C SER A 109 0.50 2.12 -7.32
N ALA A 110 -0.39 3.11 -7.43
CA ALA A 110 -1.40 3.41 -6.43
C ALA A 110 -2.45 2.29 -6.38
N ALA A 111 -2.89 1.77 -7.52
CA ALA A 111 -3.79 0.63 -7.60
C ALA A 111 -3.17 -0.63 -6.98
N THR A 112 -1.87 -0.86 -7.17
CA THR A 112 -1.14 -1.95 -6.50
C THR A 112 -1.10 -1.77 -4.99
N ALA A 113 -0.80 -0.57 -4.49
CA ALA A 113 -0.80 -0.28 -3.06
C ALA A 113 -2.20 -0.42 -2.44
N ILE A 114 -3.23 0.14 -3.08
CA ILE A 114 -4.63 0.06 -2.64
C ILE A 114 -5.11 -1.39 -2.62
N SER A 115 -4.80 -2.18 -3.65
CA SER A 115 -5.20 -3.58 -3.70
C SER A 115 -4.50 -4.44 -2.63
N LEU A 116 -3.26 -4.12 -2.25
CA LEU A 116 -2.58 -4.74 -1.10
C LEU A 116 -3.34 -4.44 0.20
N VAL A 117 -3.64 -3.16 0.45
CA VAL A 117 -4.38 -2.74 1.65
C VAL A 117 -5.77 -3.37 1.68
N TYR A 118 -6.45 -3.42 0.53
CA TYR A 118 -7.75 -4.08 0.38
C TYR A 118 -7.67 -5.57 0.69
N TRP A 119 -6.65 -6.28 0.21
CA TRP A 119 -6.44 -7.68 0.56
C TRP A 119 -6.20 -7.88 2.05
N ILE A 120 -5.32 -7.08 2.66
CA ILE A 120 -5.08 -7.11 4.12
C ILE A 120 -6.38 -6.88 4.89
N TYR A 121 -7.17 -5.89 4.48
CA TYR A 121 -8.46 -5.57 5.09
C TYR A 121 -9.46 -6.73 5.00
N ARG A 122 -9.44 -7.52 3.91
CA ARG A 122 -10.28 -8.72 3.74
C ARG A 122 -9.75 -9.95 4.46
N LEU A 123 -8.44 -10.10 4.57
CA LEU A 123 -7.79 -11.23 5.24
C LEU A 123 -7.83 -11.12 6.76
N LEU A 124 -7.60 -9.92 7.30
CA LEU A 124 -7.55 -9.65 8.73
C LEU A 124 -8.78 -10.20 9.51
N PRO A 125 -10.04 -9.97 9.05
CA PRO A 125 -11.23 -10.65 9.57
C PRO A 125 -11.05 -12.14 9.83
N GLU A 126 -10.66 -12.86 8.78
CA GLU A 126 -10.64 -14.32 8.73
C GLU A 126 -9.58 -14.89 9.65
N VAL A 127 -8.45 -14.18 9.78
CA VAL A 127 -7.37 -14.51 10.70
C VAL A 127 -7.79 -14.27 12.15
N LEU A 128 -8.48 -13.17 12.44
CA LEU A 128 -8.95 -12.87 13.80
C LEU A 128 -10.04 -13.85 14.25
N ASP A 129 -10.92 -14.25 13.33
CA ASP A 129 -12.00 -15.20 13.60
C ASP A 129 -11.48 -16.62 13.89
N ILE A 130 -10.20 -16.93 13.64
CA ILE A 130 -9.55 -18.18 14.09
C ILE A 130 -9.65 -18.34 15.60
N ALA A 131 -9.52 -17.24 16.36
CA ALA A 131 -9.62 -17.26 17.82
C ALA A 131 -10.96 -17.81 18.30
N ASP A 132 -12.03 -17.62 17.51
CA ASP A 132 -13.36 -18.14 17.80
C ASP A 132 -13.49 -19.62 17.37
N LYS A 133 -12.85 -20.00 16.26
CA LYS A 133 -12.87 -21.38 15.73
C LYS A 133 -12.13 -22.39 16.61
N ILE A 134 -11.16 -21.95 17.41
CA ILE A 134 -10.39 -22.82 18.32
C ILE A 134 -11.07 -23.04 19.68
N ILE A 135 -12.19 -22.36 19.96
CA ILE A 135 -12.90 -22.51 21.23
C ILE A 135 -13.51 -23.91 21.32
N GLY A 136 -13.22 -24.63 22.40
CA GLY A 136 -13.70 -26.00 22.62
C GLY A 136 -12.92 -27.07 21.87
N LEU A 137 -11.87 -26.70 21.12
CA LEU A 137 -10.95 -27.62 20.45
C LEU A 137 -9.62 -27.72 21.20
N GLU A 138 -8.90 -28.81 20.98
CA GLU A 138 -7.52 -28.94 21.43
C GLU A 138 -6.62 -27.97 20.64
N LYS A 139 -5.90 -27.11 21.37
CA LYS A 139 -5.09 -26.03 20.79
C LYS A 139 -3.75 -26.58 20.29
N THR A 140 -3.75 -27.16 19.09
CA THR A 140 -2.53 -27.67 18.45
C THR A 140 -1.99 -26.71 17.39
N ARG A 141 -0.68 -26.80 17.13
CA ARG A 141 -0.03 -26.05 16.04
C ARG A 141 -0.63 -26.41 14.67
N GLU A 142 -0.92 -27.69 14.46
CA GLU A 142 -1.49 -28.21 13.22
C GLU A 142 -2.88 -27.62 12.95
N LEU A 143 -3.74 -27.58 13.98
CA LEU A 143 -5.04 -26.94 13.90
C LEU A 143 -4.92 -25.46 13.54
N PHE A 144 -4.02 -24.72 14.20
CA PHE A 144 -3.80 -23.31 13.89
C PHE A 144 -3.32 -23.10 12.45
N LEU A 145 -2.32 -23.85 11.99
CA LEU A 145 -1.79 -23.73 10.62
C LEU A 145 -2.83 -24.07 9.56
N ARG A 146 -3.69 -25.06 9.82
CA ARG A 146 -4.83 -25.39 8.97
C ARG A 146 -5.81 -24.23 8.88
N LEU A 147 -6.27 -23.71 10.02
CA LEU A 147 -7.23 -22.59 10.07
C LEU A 147 -6.64 -21.31 9.45
N LEU A 148 -5.34 -21.08 9.63
CA LEU A 148 -4.63 -20.00 8.96
C LEU A 148 -4.65 -20.19 7.44
N GLY A 149 -4.36 -21.40 6.96
CA GLY A 149 -4.47 -21.73 5.55
C GLY A 149 -5.89 -21.51 4.98
N GLU A 150 -6.92 -21.89 5.74
CA GLU A 150 -8.32 -21.66 5.40
C GLU A 150 -8.65 -20.16 5.31
N ALA A 151 -8.13 -19.34 6.23
CA ALA A 151 -8.34 -17.88 6.22
C ALA A 151 -7.79 -17.21 4.93
N PHE A 152 -6.63 -17.65 4.44
CA PHE A 152 -6.06 -17.15 3.18
C PHE A 152 -6.87 -17.59 1.94
N HIS A 153 -7.61 -18.69 2.04
CA HIS A 153 -8.46 -19.23 0.97
C HIS A 153 -9.95 -18.84 1.12
N ALA A 154 -10.30 -18.04 2.12
CA ALA A 154 -11.64 -17.50 2.26
C ALA A 154 -12.01 -16.71 0.99
N GLU A 155 -13.25 -16.84 0.53
CA GLU A 155 -13.71 -16.36 -0.78
C GLU A 155 -13.30 -14.90 -1.05
N MET A 156 -13.59 -14.01 -0.10
CA MET A 156 -13.31 -12.57 -0.23
C MET A 156 -11.82 -12.23 -0.11
N ALA A 157 -11.08 -12.94 0.75
CA ALA A 157 -9.66 -12.74 0.93
C ALA A 157 -8.89 -13.24 -0.31
N TYR A 158 -9.23 -14.42 -0.82
CA TYR A 158 -8.62 -14.99 -2.00
C TYR A 158 -8.93 -14.19 -3.27
N ALA A 159 -10.15 -13.68 -3.41
CA ALA A 159 -10.50 -12.78 -4.51
C ALA A 159 -9.65 -11.50 -4.47
N ALA A 160 -9.52 -10.87 -3.31
CA ALA A 160 -8.69 -9.67 -3.14
C ALA A 160 -7.20 -9.95 -3.39
N TRP A 161 -6.71 -11.12 -2.99
CA TRP A 161 -5.34 -11.57 -3.27
C TRP A 161 -5.06 -11.62 -4.78
N LYS A 162 -5.97 -12.21 -5.57
CA LYS A 162 -5.83 -12.26 -7.04
C LYS A 162 -5.79 -10.87 -7.66
N VAL A 163 -6.66 -9.97 -7.21
CA VAL A 163 -6.67 -8.57 -7.67
C VAL A 163 -5.32 -7.90 -7.39
N PHE A 164 -4.79 -8.06 -6.17
CA PHE A 164 -3.47 -7.56 -5.81
C PHE A 164 -2.37 -8.15 -6.71
N LEU A 165 -2.39 -9.46 -6.96
CA LEU A 165 -1.41 -10.10 -7.85
C LEU A 165 -1.48 -9.57 -9.29
N TYR A 166 -2.68 -9.34 -9.84
CA TYR A 166 -2.80 -8.77 -11.18
C TYR A 166 -2.22 -7.36 -11.26
N PHE A 167 -2.49 -6.50 -10.27
CA PHE A 167 -1.89 -5.17 -10.22
C PHE A 167 -0.38 -5.21 -9.95
N LEU A 168 0.10 -6.15 -9.14
CA LEU A 168 1.54 -6.33 -8.88
C LEU A 168 2.28 -6.75 -10.16
N ILE A 169 1.73 -7.70 -10.92
CA ILE A 169 2.29 -8.12 -12.21
C ILE A 169 2.28 -6.96 -13.19
N ALA A 170 1.18 -6.21 -13.29
CA ALA A 170 1.09 -5.03 -14.15
C ALA A 170 2.13 -3.97 -13.78
N PHE A 171 2.30 -3.71 -12.48
CA PHE A 171 3.32 -2.79 -11.98
C PHE A 171 4.74 -3.24 -12.33
N ILE A 172 5.08 -4.51 -12.08
CA ILE A 172 6.41 -5.06 -12.40
C ILE A 172 6.68 -4.98 -13.91
N ALA A 173 5.70 -5.40 -14.74
CA ALA A 173 5.83 -5.35 -16.20
C ALA A 173 6.03 -3.92 -16.71
N MET A 174 5.28 -2.97 -16.14
CA MET A 174 5.39 -1.56 -16.48
C MET A 174 6.74 -0.96 -16.05
N VAL A 175 7.23 -1.22 -14.84
CA VAL A 175 8.56 -0.76 -14.40
C VAL A 175 9.65 -1.36 -15.29
N ALA A 176 9.55 -2.66 -15.59
CA ALA A 176 10.49 -3.32 -16.51
C ALA A 176 10.47 -2.66 -17.89
N PHE A 177 9.30 -2.37 -18.45
CA PHE A 177 9.15 -1.66 -19.72
C PHE A 177 9.79 -0.26 -19.69
N LEU A 178 9.53 0.53 -18.64
CA LEU A 178 10.10 1.88 -18.48
C LEU A 178 11.63 1.85 -18.36
N LEU A 179 12.19 0.86 -17.65
CA LEU A 179 13.62 0.64 -17.52
C LEU A 179 14.26 0.19 -18.84
N MET A 180 13.63 -0.72 -19.58
CA MET A 180 14.10 -1.19 -20.89
C MET A 180 14.15 -0.04 -21.91
N ARG A 181 13.15 0.84 -21.89
CA ARG A 181 13.07 2.01 -22.76
C ARG A 181 13.97 3.17 -22.31
N GLY A 182 14.65 3.06 -21.16
CA GLY A 182 15.50 4.12 -20.60
C GLY A 182 14.71 5.38 -20.22
N LEU A 183 13.39 5.28 -20.07
CA LEU A 183 12.53 6.44 -19.82
C LEU A 183 12.79 7.04 -18.44
N LEU A 184 13.07 6.21 -17.44
CA LEU A 184 13.41 6.65 -16.07
C LEU A 184 14.83 7.24 -15.95
N GLN A 185 15.70 7.07 -16.95
CA GLN A 185 17.08 7.55 -16.92
C GLN A 185 17.24 8.97 -17.47
N ARG A 186 16.18 9.54 -18.06
CA ARG A 186 16.13 10.95 -18.47
C ARG A 186 15.73 11.79 -17.26
N GLY A 187 16.56 12.78 -16.89
CA GLY A 187 16.34 13.60 -15.68
C GLY A 187 14.97 14.28 -15.63
N ALA A 188 14.46 14.71 -16.79
CA ALA A 188 13.11 15.20 -17.03
C ALA A 188 12.01 14.24 -16.53
N ASN A 189 12.07 12.99 -16.97
CA ASN A 189 11.08 11.94 -16.70
C ASN A 189 11.07 11.49 -15.24
N ALA A 190 12.26 11.42 -14.63
CA ALA A 190 12.36 11.15 -13.20
C ALA A 190 11.66 12.25 -12.40
N ALA A 191 11.84 13.52 -12.77
CA ALA A 191 11.20 14.65 -12.10
C ALA A 191 9.66 14.60 -12.21
N TYR A 192 9.10 14.23 -13.37
CA TYR A 192 7.63 14.04 -13.50
C TYR A 192 7.12 12.92 -12.61
N PHE A 193 7.82 11.78 -12.57
CA PHE A 193 7.45 10.66 -11.71
C PHE A 193 7.45 11.08 -10.23
N PHE A 194 8.50 11.77 -9.76
CA PHE A 194 8.57 12.24 -8.38
C PHE A 194 7.55 13.32 -8.06
N LEU A 195 7.28 14.29 -8.94
CA LEU A 195 6.32 15.35 -8.63
C LEU A 195 4.87 14.89 -8.63
N LEU A 196 4.55 13.89 -9.44
CA LEU A 196 3.21 13.31 -9.50
C LEU A 196 3.00 12.26 -8.40
N TRP A 197 4.05 11.57 -7.96
CA TRP A 197 3.91 10.34 -7.14
C TRP A 197 4.90 10.19 -5.98
N GLY A 198 5.92 11.06 -5.89
CA GLY A 198 6.90 11.11 -4.81
C GLY A 198 6.61 12.27 -3.85
N ALA A 199 5.73 12.04 -2.90
CA ALA A 199 5.50 12.92 -1.75
C ALA A 199 5.34 12.08 -0.48
#